data_AF-A0A834IL74-F1
#
_entry.id   AF-A0A834IL74-F1
#
_cell.length_a   1.000
_cell.length_b   1.000
_cell.length_c   1.000
_cell.angle_alpha   90.00
_cell.angle_beta   90.00
_cell.angle_gamma   90.00
#
_symmetry.space_group_name_H-M   'P 1'
#
loop_
_entity.id
_entity.type
_entity.pdbx_description
1 polymer ?
#
loop_
_entity_poly.entity_id
_entity_poly.type
_entity_poly.pdbx_seq_one_letter_code
_entity_poly.pdbx_strand_id
1 'polypeptide(L)'
;MKKQNVRTLSLIVCTFTYLLTGAAFFDALESETESKRKIVLQEIHVIIRRKYNISDEDFRIMETVVLKSEPHRAGQQWKFTGAFYYATTVLTTIGYGHSTPSTVSGKLFTMVYAMIGIPLGLVMFQSIGERVNKLSSVIIRSVRSSLSCKQTTASELDLICVVTFLSSLTILGGAAAFSRYEGWSYFDSVYYCFITLTTIGFGDMVALQKDNALSQKPEYVMFSLIFILFGLAIVAASLNLLVLRFVTMNTEDERRDEAQAIQVYSEKIPDSNQAPATGVAYARVASSAGPSDTTTSDLPQS
;
A
#
# COMPACT_ATOMS: atom_id res chain seq x y z
N MET A 1 4.00 24.21 21.90
CA MET A 1 4.16 22.78 21.52
C MET A 1 5.34 22.65 20.57
N LYS A 2 6.10 21.55 20.61
CA LYS A 2 7.14 21.28 19.60
C LYS A 2 6.49 21.19 18.21
N LYS A 3 7.10 21.76 17.16
CA LYS A 3 6.56 21.74 15.79
C LYS A 3 6.21 20.32 15.30
N GLN A 4 6.99 19.32 15.71
CA GLN A 4 6.71 17.90 15.43
C GLN A 4 5.36 17.44 16.01
N ASN A 5 5.05 17.79 17.26
CA ASN A 5 3.78 17.43 17.89
C ASN A 5 2.60 18.14 17.19
N VAL A 6 2.81 19.38 16.73
CA VAL A 6 1.82 20.11 15.94
C VAL A 6 1.59 19.43 14.60
N ARG A 7 2.65 19.06 13.86
CA ARG A 7 2.56 18.34 12.59
C ARG A 7 1.81 17.01 12.72
N THR A 8 2.17 16.19 13.70
CA THR A 8 1.52 14.91 13.96
C THR A 8 0.04 15.10 14.32
N LEU A 9 -0.28 16.05 15.20
CA LEU A 9 -1.65 16.36 15.56
C LEU A 9 -2.45 16.88 14.34
N SER A 10 -1.86 17.75 13.52
CA SER A 10 -2.47 18.22 12.28
C SER A 10 -2.75 17.08 11.30
N LEU A 11 -1.82 16.13 11.12
CA LEU A 11 -2.05 14.94 10.28
C LEU A 11 -3.20 14.08 10.81
N ILE A 12 -3.28 13.85 12.13
CA ILE A 12 -4.37 13.10 12.76
C ILE A 12 -5.71 13.81 12.52
N VAL A 13 -5.79 15.12 12.77
CA VAL A 13 -7.00 15.91 12.55
C VAL A 13 -7.40 15.88 11.07
N CYS A 14 -6.46 16.13 10.14
CA CYS A 14 -6.72 16.07 8.71
C CYS A 14 -7.26 14.70 8.27
N THR A 15 -6.62 13.61 8.67
CA THR A 15 -7.08 12.25 8.34
C THR A 15 -8.47 11.98 8.91
N PHE A 16 -8.75 12.38 10.14
CA PHE A 16 -10.08 12.21 10.73
C PHE A 16 -11.15 13.02 9.99
N THR A 17 -10.86 14.28 9.64
CA THR A 17 -11.77 15.09 8.82
C THR A 17 -11.98 14.52 7.43
N TYR A 18 -10.94 13.91 6.82
CA TYR A 18 -11.04 13.23 5.54
C TYR A 18 -11.96 12.01 5.63
N LEU A 19 -11.85 11.21 6.69
CA LEU A 19 -12.75 10.08 6.95
C LEU A 19 -14.19 10.52 7.16
N LEU A 20 -14.44 11.57 7.95
CA LEU A 20 -15.79 12.11 8.16
C LEU A 20 -16.42 12.63 6.87
N THR A 21 -15.63 13.35 6.06
CA THR A 21 -16.08 13.84 4.75
C THR A 21 -16.42 12.65 3.84
N GLY A 22 -15.54 11.64 3.76
CA GLY A 22 -15.80 10.43 2.99
C GLY A 22 -17.06 9.70 3.45
N ALA A 23 -17.28 9.56 4.77
CA ALA A 23 -18.48 8.94 5.32
C ALA A 23 -19.76 9.68 4.91
N ALA A 24 -19.75 11.02 4.94
CA ALA A 24 -20.89 11.82 4.50
C ALA A 24 -21.18 11.65 3.00
N PHE A 25 -20.14 11.59 2.15
CA PHE A 25 -20.32 11.34 0.72
C PHE A 25 -20.84 9.93 0.43
N PHE A 26 -20.28 8.90 1.08
CA PHE A 26 -20.75 7.52 0.86
C PHE A 26 -22.18 7.32 1.36
N ASP A 27 -22.55 7.89 2.51
CA ASP A 27 -23.93 7.86 3.00
C ASP A 27 -24.90 8.55 2.01
N ALA A 28 -24.54 9.74 1.53
CA ALA A 28 -25.36 10.47 0.57
C ALA A 28 -25.53 9.76 -0.79
N LEU A 29 -24.53 9.00 -1.23
CA LEU A 29 -24.53 8.34 -2.54
C LEU A 29 -25.11 6.92 -2.50
N GLU A 30 -24.88 6.15 -1.44
CA GLU A 30 -25.20 4.72 -1.40
C GLU A 30 -26.40 4.35 -0.51
N SER A 31 -26.73 5.13 0.54
CA SER A 31 -27.71 4.70 1.55
C SER A 31 -29.13 4.52 1.01
N GLU A 32 -29.58 5.40 0.10
CA GLU A 32 -30.89 5.25 -0.54
C GLU A 32 -30.91 4.02 -1.46
N THR A 33 -29.83 3.80 -2.20
CA THR A 33 -29.68 2.69 -3.13
C THR A 33 -29.64 1.34 -2.40
N GLU A 34 -28.91 1.25 -1.29
CA GLU A 34 -28.88 0.06 -0.42
C GLU A 34 -30.28 -0.26 0.12
N SER A 35 -30.99 0.74 0.63
CA SER A 35 -32.34 0.59 1.18
C SER A 35 -33.31 0.05 0.12
N LYS A 36 -33.27 0.60 -1.10
CA LYS A 36 -34.07 0.11 -2.24
C LYS A 36 -33.71 -1.33 -2.62
N ARG A 37 -32.42 -1.67 -2.74
CA ARG A 37 -31.98 -3.04 -3.05
C ARG A 37 -32.48 -4.03 -1.98
N LYS A 38 -32.42 -3.67 -0.70
CA LYS A 38 -32.89 -4.49 0.41
C LYS A 38 -34.39 -4.76 0.32
N ILE A 39 -35.19 -3.73 0.00
CA ILE A 39 -36.64 -3.89 -0.19
C ILE A 39 -36.93 -4.85 -1.35
N VAL A 40 -36.28 -4.66 -2.51
CA VAL A 40 -36.44 -5.54 -3.67
C VAL A 40 -36.07 -6.99 -3.36
N LEU A 41 -34.97 -7.22 -2.62
CA LEU A 41 -34.59 -8.57 -2.20
C LEU A 41 -35.62 -9.22 -1.28
N GLN A 42 -36.22 -8.46 -0.35
CA GLN A 42 -37.29 -8.94 0.52
C GLN A 42 -38.57 -9.26 -0.27
N GLU A 43 -38.90 -8.46 -1.28
CA GLU A 43 -40.02 -8.76 -2.18
C GLU A 43 -39.79 -10.05 -2.97
N ILE A 44 -38.59 -10.23 -3.54
CA ILE A 44 -38.22 -11.46 -4.26
C ILE A 44 -38.27 -12.67 -3.33
N HIS A 45 -37.78 -12.55 -2.09
CA HIS A 45 -37.88 -13.59 -1.06
C HIS A 45 -39.33 -14.05 -0.85
N VAL A 46 -40.25 -13.11 -0.63
CA VAL A 46 -41.67 -13.40 -0.43
C VAL A 46 -42.31 -14.04 -1.68
N ILE A 47 -41.99 -13.51 -2.87
CA ILE A 47 -42.51 -14.03 -4.14
C ILE A 47 -42.08 -15.49 -4.35
N ILE A 48 -40.79 -15.80 -4.19
CA ILE A 48 -40.27 -17.15 -4.40
C ILE A 48 -40.86 -18.11 -3.36
N ARG A 49 -40.87 -17.73 -2.07
CA ARG A 49 -41.44 -18.59 -1.02
C ARG A 49 -42.90 -18.92 -1.26
N ARG A 50 -43.73 -17.94 -1.66
CA ARG A 50 -45.14 -18.18 -1.97
C ARG A 50 -45.33 -18.99 -3.25
N LYS A 51 -44.60 -18.66 -4.32
CA LYS A 51 -44.72 -19.33 -5.63
C LYS A 51 -44.38 -20.82 -5.56
N TYR A 52 -43.38 -21.18 -4.75
CA TYR A 52 -42.88 -22.56 -4.64
C TYR A 52 -43.23 -23.23 -3.30
N ASN A 53 -44.02 -22.58 -2.44
CA ASN A 53 -44.44 -23.07 -1.12
C ASN A 53 -43.26 -23.53 -0.24
N ILE A 54 -42.22 -22.69 -0.14
CA ILE A 54 -40.97 -22.98 0.60
C ILE A 54 -41.06 -22.39 2.02
N SER A 55 -40.65 -23.17 3.03
CA SER A 55 -40.54 -22.68 4.41
C SER A 55 -39.42 -21.64 4.56
N ASP A 56 -39.42 -20.86 5.65
CA ASP A 56 -38.36 -19.86 5.85
C ASP A 56 -37.00 -20.50 6.15
N GLU A 57 -37.03 -21.66 6.79
CA GLU A 57 -35.83 -22.44 7.11
C GLU A 57 -35.23 -23.07 5.84
N ASP A 58 -36.05 -23.70 5.00
CA ASP A 58 -35.59 -24.28 3.74
C ASP A 58 -35.01 -23.23 2.79
N PHE A 59 -35.63 -22.04 2.73
CA PHE A 59 -35.10 -20.94 1.94
C PHE A 59 -33.74 -20.48 2.45
N ARG A 60 -33.54 -20.37 3.77
CA ARG A 60 -32.24 -20.01 4.37
C ARG A 60 -31.16 -21.06 4.11
N ILE A 61 -31.53 -22.34 4.11
CA ILE A 61 -30.60 -23.42 3.72
C ILE A 61 -30.22 -23.27 2.25
N MET A 62 -31.18 -23.02 1.36
CA MET A 62 -30.94 -22.77 -0.06
C MET A 62 -30.05 -21.55 -0.28
N GLU A 63 -30.32 -20.43 0.39
CA GLU A 63 -29.49 -19.22 0.37
C GLU A 63 -28.05 -19.54 0.80
N THR A 64 -27.89 -20.30 1.89
CA THR A 64 -26.57 -20.74 2.37
C THR A 64 -25.84 -21.59 1.33
N VAL A 65 -26.54 -22.50 0.64
CA VAL A 65 -25.97 -23.33 -0.42
C VAL A 65 -25.54 -22.46 -1.60
N VAL A 66 -26.38 -21.51 -2.03
CA VAL A 66 -26.05 -20.57 -3.11
C VAL A 66 -24.80 -19.77 -2.76
N LEU A 67 -24.77 -19.12 -1.59
CA LEU A 67 -23.63 -18.33 -1.12
C LEU A 67 -22.34 -19.15 -1.02
N LYS A 68 -22.40 -20.39 -0.53
CA LYS A 68 -21.23 -21.29 -0.46
C LYS A 68 -20.80 -21.85 -1.83
N SER A 69 -21.71 -21.90 -2.79
CA SER A 69 -21.44 -22.38 -4.14
C SER A 69 -20.79 -21.32 -5.04
N GLU A 70 -21.01 -20.02 -4.78
CA GLU A 70 -20.48 -18.92 -5.60
C GLU A 70 -18.98 -19.02 -5.91
N PRO A 71 -18.06 -19.25 -4.94
CA PRO A 71 -16.63 -19.38 -5.25
C PRO A 71 -16.29 -20.57 -6.15
N HIS A 72 -17.15 -21.58 -6.17
CA HIS A 72 -16.99 -22.78 -6.99
C HIS A 72 -17.56 -22.61 -8.41
N ARG A 73 -18.42 -21.59 -8.64
CA ARG A 73 -18.94 -21.27 -9.98
C ARG A 73 -17.86 -20.74 -10.92
N ALA A 74 -16.85 -20.08 -10.37
CA ALA A 74 -15.70 -19.59 -11.14
C ALA A 74 -14.75 -20.71 -11.61
N GLY A 75 -15.02 -21.96 -11.22
CA GLY A 75 -14.20 -23.12 -11.57
C GLY A 75 -13.24 -23.55 -10.48
N GLN A 76 -12.32 -24.45 -10.82
CA GLN A 76 -11.32 -24.97 -9.87
C GLN A 76 -10.24 -23.93 -9.57
N GLN A 77 -10.39 -23.20 -8.46
CA GLN A 77 -9.46 -22.15 -8.03
C GLN A 77 -8.11 -22.69 -7.50
N TRP A 78 -8.10 -23.87 -6.86
CA TRP A 78 -6.91 -24.43 -6.21
C TRP A 78 -6.13 -25.42 -7.10
N LYS A 79 -5.63 -24.91 -8.23
CA LYS A 79 -4.57 -25.52 -9.06
C LYS A 79 -3.36 -24.59 -9.09
N PHE A 80 -2.23 -25.01 -9.66
CA PHE A 80 -0.99 -24.21 -9.65
C PHE A 80 -1.21 -22.76 -10.10
N THR A 81 -1.93 -22.55 -11.20
CA THR A 81 -2.23 -21.22 -11.74
C THR A 81 -3.03 -20.34 -10.78
N GLY A 82 -4.12 -20.86 -10.21
CA GLY A 82 -4.93 -20.12 -9.24
C GLY A 82 -4.23 -19.94 -7.89
N ALA A 83 -3.43 -20.92 -7.45
CA ALA A 83 -2.58 -20.80 -6.27
C ALA A 83 -1.49 -19.74 -6.45
N PHE A 84 -0.91 -19.62 -7.66
CA PHE A 84 0.05 -18.58 -8.01
C PHE A 84 -0.60 -17.20 -8.06
N TYR A 85 -1.81 -17.11 -8.61
CA TYR A 85 -2.61 -15.87 -8.57
C TYR A 85 -2.91 -15.45 -7.13
N TYR A 86 -3.38 -16.39 -6.29
CA TYR A 86 -3.59 -16.17 -4.86
C TYR A 86 -2.31 -15.71 -4.16
N ALA A 87 -1.19 -16.40 -4.35
CA ALA A 87 0.11 -16.03 -3.77
C ALA A 87 0.53 -14.60 -4.19
N THR A 88 0.30 -14.24 -5.45
CA THR A 88 0.52 -12.87 -5.96
C THR A 88 -0.35 -11.87 -5.20
N THR A 89 -1.65 -12.14 -5.02
CA THR A 89 -2.55 -11.22 -4.29
C THR A 89 -2.17 -11.03 -2.81
N VAL A 90 -1.60 -12.06 -2.17
CA VAL A 90 -1.09 -11.97 -0.79
C VAL A 90 0.22 -11.17 -0.74
N LEU A 91 1.16 -11.46 -1.64
CA LEU A 91 2.45 -10.77 -1.72
C LEU A 91 2.29 -9.27 -2.04
N THR A 92 1.31 -8.94 -2.87
CA THR A 92 1.02 -7.57 -3.31
C THR A 92 0.02 -6.83 -2.41
N THR A 93 -0.45 -7.47 -1.34
CA THR A 93 -1.47 -6.96 -0.41
C THR A 93 -2.78 -6.50 -1.07
N ILE A 94 -3.10 -6.99 -2.28
CA ILE A 94 -4.38 -6.70 -2.95
C ILE A 94 -5.52 -7.45 -2.25
N GLY A 95 -5.37 -8.76 -2.07
CA GLY A 95 -6.28 -9.54 -1.22
C GLY A 95 -7.77 -9.55 -1.59
N TYR A 96 -8.15 -9.71 -2.86
CA TYR A 96 -9.56 -9.72 -3.32
C TYR A 96 -10.55 -10.62 -2.55
N GLY A 97 -10.10 -11.67 -1.86
CA GLY A 97 -11.00 -12.54 -1.10
C GLY A 97 -11.87 -13.52 -1.91
N HIS A 98 -11.85 -13.47 -3.25
CA HIS A 98 -12.56 -14.45 -4.11
C HIS A 98 -12.10 -15.91 -3.88
N SER A 99 -10.84 -16.09 -3.45
CA SER A 99 -10.29 -17.38 -3.02
C SER A 99 -9.54 -17.19 -1.71
N THR A 100 -9.94 -17.93 -0.67
CA THR A 100 -9.30 -17.90 0.65
C THR A 100 -9.07 -19.31 1.17
N PRO A 101 -8.01 -19.54 1.97
CA PRO A 101 -7.71 -20.87 2.50
C PRO A 101 -8.77 -21.28 3.53
N SER A 102 -9.49 -22.35 3.22
CA SER A 102 -10.51 -22.90 4.13
C SER A 102 -9.91 -23.76 5.25
N THR A 103 -8.70 -24.32 5.05
CA THR A 103 -8.04 -25.22 6.00
C THR A 103 -7.22 -24.46 7.03
N VAL A 104 -7.09 -25.04 8.24
CA VAL A 104 -6.24 -24.47 9.31
C VAL A 104 -4.77 -24.36 8.85
N SER A 105 -4.25 -25.40 8.19
CA SER A 105 -2.89 -25.41 7.65
C SER A 105 -2.68 -24.35 6.56
N GLY A 106 -3.65 -24.16 5.66
CA GLY A 106 -3.58 -23.13 4.62
C GLY A 106 -3.61 -21.71 5.19
N LYS A 107 -4.42 -21.47 6.23
CA LYS A 107 -4.46 -20.20 6.96
C LYS A 107 -3.13 -19.91 7.65
N LEU A 108 -2.60 -20.89 8.38
CA LEU A 108 -1.30 -20.76 9.07
C LEU A 108 -0.16 -20.50 8.08
N PHE A 109 -0.12 -21.25 6.97
CA PHE A 109 0.87 -21.04 5.92
C PHE A 109 0.76 -19.65 5.32
N THR A 110 -0.46 -19.16 5.06
CA THR A 110 -0.68 -17.79 4.53
C THR A 110 -0.14 -16.73 5.48
N MET A 111 -0.34 -16.87 6.79
CA MET A 111 0.20 -15.93 7.79
C MET A 111 1.73 -15.87 7.72
N VAL A 112 2.40 -17.02 7.69
CA VAL A 112 3.88 -17.09 7.58
C VAL A 112 4.37 -16.57 6.24
N TYR A 113 3.69 -16.93 5.15
CA TYR A 113 4.00 -16.47 3.81
C TYR A 113 3.88 -14.95 3.69
N ALA A 114 2.83 -14.34 4.24
CA ALA A 114 2.62 -12.89 4.21
C ALA A 114 3.69 -12.12 5.02
N MET A 115 4.08 -12.63 6.19
CA MET A 115 5.12 -11.98 7.03
C MET A 115 6.46 -11.80 6.29
N ILE A 116 6.84 -12.76 5.44
CA ILE A 116 8.09 -12.71 4.67
C ILE A 116 7.85 -12.07 3.29
N GLY A 117 6.75 -12.43 2.64
CA GLY A 117 6.42 -12.05 1.28
C GLY A 117 6.12 -10.56 1.12
N ILE A 118 5.42 -9.93 2.08
CA ILE A 118 5.06 -8.51 2.00
C ILE A 118 6.32 -7.63 2.05
N PRO A 119 7.25 -7.76 3.03
CA PRO A 119 8.51 -7.00 3.02
C PRO A 119 9.33 -7.22 1.74
N LEU A 120 9.44 -8.47 1.27
CA LEU A 120 10.14 -8.78 0.03
C LEU A 120 9.49 -8.09 -1.18
N GLY A 121 8.16 -8.14 -1.26
CA GLY A 121 7.36 -7.48 -2.31
C GLY A 121 7.55 -5.96 -2.30
N LEU A 122 7.53 -5.33 -1.13
CA LEU A 122 7.77 -3.89 -0.99
C LEU A 122 9.15 -3.48 -1.49
N VAL A 123 10.21 -4.21 -1.11
CA VAL A 123 11.59 -3.94 -1.59
C VAL A 123 11.69 -4.14 -3.10
N MET A 124 11.04 -5.18 -3.63
CA MET A 124 10.98 -5.44 -5.07
C MET A 124 10.30 -4.27 -5.81
N PHE A 125 9.10 -3.85 -5.37
CA PHE A 125 8.38 -2.74 -5.99
C PHE A 125 9.13 -1.42 -5.90
N GLN A 126 9.78 -1.14 -4.77
CA GLN A 126 10.64 0.03 -4.64
C GLN A 126 11.82 -0.01 -5.64
N SER A 127 12.49 -1.16 -5.74
CA SER A 127 13.62 -1.33 -6.67
C SER A 127 13.20 -1.17 -8.14
N ILE A 128 12.03 -1.68 -8.51
CA ILE A 128 11.48 -1.50 -9.85
C ILE A 128 11.08 -0.04 -10.07
N GLY A 129 10.42 0.60 -9.09
CA GLY A 129 10.00 1.99 -9.18
C GLY A 129 11.16 2.96 -9.37
N GLU A 130 12.29 2.74 -8.68
CA GLU A 130 13.53 3.52 -8.91
C GLU A 130 14.05 3.38 -10.34
N ARG A 131 13.96 2.18 -10.94
CA ARG A 131 14.34 1.96 -12.34
C ARG A 131 13.40 2.66 -13.30
N VAL A 132 12.09 2.65 -13.04
CA VAL A 132 11.09 3.40 -13.81
C VAL A 132 11.35 4.91 -13.73
N ASN A 133 11.72 5.43 -12.57
CA ASN A 133 12.05 6.84 -12.38
C ASN A 133 13.33 7.23 -13.15
N LYS A 134 14.35 6.38 -13.14
CA LYS A 134 15.57 6.57 -13.94
C LYS A 134 15.26 6.57 -15.44
N LEU A 135 14.45 5.61 -15.91
CA LEU A 135 14.01 5.55 -17.30
C LEU A 135 13.22 6.80 -17.70
N SER A 136 12.30 7.24 -16.83
CA SER A 136 11.54 8.47 -17.03
C SER A 136 12.45 9.69 -17.14
N SER A 137 13.50 9.77 -16.30
CA SER A 137 14.51 10.84 -16.38
C SER A 137 15.25 10.85 -17.71
N VAL A 138 15.61 9.68 -18.23
CA VAL A 138 16.26 9.53 -19.55
C VAL A 138 15.32 9.99 -20.67
N ILE A 139 14.04 9.58 -20.62
CA ILE A 139 13.03 9.99 -21.60
C ILE A 139 12.83 11.50 -21.59
N ILE A 140 12.67 12.11 -20.41
CA ILE A 140 12.52 13.57 -20.26
C ILE A 140 13.74 14.29 -20.86
N ARG A 141 14.95 13.80 -20.58
CA ARG A 141 16.18 14.37 -21.12
C ARG A 141 16.24 14.27 -22.64
N SER A 142 15.88 13.11 -23.21
CA SER A 142 15.84 12.91 -24.66
C SER A 142 14.83 13.82 -25.34
N VAL A 143 13.63 13.97 -24.77
CA VAL A 143 12.58 14.87 -25.28
C VAL A 143 13.02 16.33 -25.20
N ARG A 144 13.56 16.78 -24.06
CA ARG A 144 14.04 18.17 -23.90
C ARG A 144 15.23 18.48 -24.80
N SER A 145 16.12 17.51 -25.02
CA SER A 145 17.23 17.63 -25.98
C SER A 145 16.72 17.75 -27.41
N SER A 146 15.69 16.97 -27.79
CA SER A 146 15.07 17.07 -29.12
C SER A 146 14.34 18.40 -29.32
N LEU A 147 13.81 19.00 -28.26
CA LEU A 147 13.12 20.30 -28.27
C LEU A 147 14.07 21.49 -28.04
N SER A 148 15.39 21.29 -28.06
CA SER A 148 16.42 22.33 -27.85
C SER A 148 16.23 23.17 -26.57
N CYS A 149 15.70 22.58 -25.50
CA CYS A 149 15.53 23.26 -24.23
C CYS A 149 16.88 23.43 -23.49
N LYS A 150 17.13 24.62 -22.95
CA LYS A 150 18.36 24.93 -22.19
C LYS A 150 18.49 24.14 -20.87
N GLN A 151 17.36 23.78 -20.25
CA GLN A 151 17.32 23.00 -19.02
C GLN A 151 17.11 21.51 -19.35
N THR A 152 18.14 20.68 -19.18
CA THR A 152 18.09 19.25 -19.54
C THR A 152 17.94 18.30 -18.34
N THR A 153 18.02 18.83 -17.11
CA THR A 153 17.80 18.04 -15.88
C THR A 153 16.30 17.93 -15.58
N ALA A 154 15.86 16.73 -15.18
CA ALA A 154 14.48 16.50 -14.76
C ALA A 154 14.30 16.93 -13.29
N SER A 155 13.28 17.74 -13.01
CA SER A 155 12.88 18.10 -11.65
C SER A 155 12.10 16.96 -10.98
N GLU A 156 12.03 16.94 -9.65
CA GLU A 156 11.18 16.00 -8.90
C GLU A 156 9.70 16.12 -9.31
N LEU A 157 9.23 17.34 -9.57
CA LEU A 157 7.87 17.57 -10.07
C LEU A 157 7.66 17.04 -11.49
N ASP A 158 8.69 17.14 -12.35
CA ASP A 158 8.63 16.55 -13.71
C ASP A 158 8.47 15.03 -13.61
N LEU A 159 9.19 14.38 -12.69
CA LEU A 159 9.11 12.94 -12.47
C LEU A 159 7.75 12.52 -11.92
N ILE A 160 7.22 13.24 -10.92
CA ILE A 160 5.88 12.97 -10.37
C ILE A 160 4.83 13.07 -11.49
N CYS A 161 4.88 14.10 -12.33
CA CYS A 161 3.96 14.27 -13.46
C CYS A 161 4.06 13.11 -14.46
N VAL A 162 5.27 12.73 -14.87
CA VAL A 162 5.48 11.65 -15.84
C VAL A 162 5.02 10.30 -15.30
N VAL A 163 5.37 9.95 -14.06
CA VAL A 163 4.97 8.66 -13.48
C VAL A 163 3.47 8.62 -13.23
N THR A 164 2.85 9.72 -12.80
CA THR A 164 1.39 9.80 -12.66
C THR A 164 0.69 9.62 -14.00
N PHE A 165 1.18 10.26 -15.06
CA PHE A 165 0.67 10.08 -16.42
C PHE A 165 0.82 8.62 -16.89
N LEU A 166 1.96 7.98 -16.62
CA LEU A 166 2.19 6.58 -16.94
C LEU A 166 1.27 5.64 -16.15
N SER A 167 1.00 5.92 -14.87
CA SER A 167 0.00 5.20 -14.07
C SER A 167 -1.39 5.30 -14.70
N SER A 168 -1.83 6.51 -15.09
CA SER A 168 -3.12 6.71 -15.76
C SER A 168 -3.20 5.96 -17.09
N LEU A 169 -2.15 6.00 -17.93
CA LEU A 169 -2.09 5.23 -19.17
C LEU A 169 -2.18 3.72 -18.92
N THR A 170 -1.51 3.23 -17.87
CA THR A 170 -1.55 1.80 -17.49
C THR A 170 -2.96 1.39 -17.09
N ILE A 171 -3.64 2.19 -16.28
CA ILE A 171 -5.04 1.93 -15.86
C ILE A 171 -5.98 1.93 -17.07
N LEU A 172 -5.91 2.96 -17.93
CA LEU A 172 -6.78 3.09 -19.10
C LEU A 172 -6.52 2.02 -20.16
N GLY A 173 -5.25 1.65 -20.38
CA GLY A 173 -4.85 0.57 -21.27
C GLY A 173 -5.28 -0.81 -20.75
N GLY A 174 -5.08 -1.05 -19.45
CA GLY A 174 -5.59 -2.24 -18.77
C GLY A 174 -7.11 -2.36 -18.88
N ALA A 175 -7.83 -1.26 -18.66
CA ALA A 175 -9.28 -1.22 -18.76
C ALA A 175 -9.78 -1.59 -20.17
N ALA A 176 -9.06 -1.18 -21.23
CA ALA A 176 -9.40 -1.53 -22.61
C ALA A 176 -9.21 -3.03 -22.90
N ALA A 177 -8.28 -3.69 -22.21
CA ALA A 177 -8.07 -5.13 -22.30
C ALA A 177 -9.13 -5.89 -21.47
N PHE A 178 -9.31 -5.55 -20.19
CA PHE A 178 -10.26 -6.23 -19.31
C PHE A 178 -11.71 -6.05 -19.75
N SER A 179 -12.09 -4.89 -20.30
CA SER A 179 -13.44 -4.70 -20.86
C SER A 179 -13.71 -5.69 -22.00
N ARG A 180 -12.70 -6.03 -22.81
CA ARG A 180 -12.82 -7.03 -23.89
C ARG A 180 -12.79 -8.46 -23.37
N TYR A 181 -11.88 -8.79 -22.46
CA TYR A 181 -11.73 -10.15 -21.96
C TYR A 181 -12.87 -10.59 -21.04
N GLU A 182 -13.33 -9.70 -20.16
CA GLU A 182 -14.36 -10.02 -19.15
C GLU A 182 -15.77 -9.58 -19.58
N GLY A 183 -15.89 -8.82 -20.67
CA GLY A 183 -17.17 -8.27 -21.14
C GLY A 183 -17.77 -7.22 -20.20
N TRP A 184 -16.94 -6.59 -19.36
CA TRP A 184 -17.36 -5.50 -18.48
C TRP A 184 -17.49 -4.18 -19.24
N SER A 185 -18.25 -3.24 -18.68
CA SER A 185 -18.21 -1.87 -19.18
C SER A 185 -16.80 -1.30 -19.06
N TYR A 186 -16.46 -0.34 -19.92
CA TYR A 186 -15.13 0.28 -19.85
C TYR A 186 -14.90 0.97 -18.50
N PHE A 187 -15.94 1.62 -17.95
CA PHE A 187 -15.87 2.27 -16.65
C PHE A 187 -15.60 1.26 -15.52
N ASP A 188 -16.32 0.14 -15.48
CA ASP A 188 -16.10 -0.90 -14.47
C ASP A 188 -14.70 -1.50 -14.59
N SER A 189 -14.17 -1.58 -15.81
CA SER A 189 -12.81 -2.04 -16.06
C SER A 189 -11.75 -1.03 -15.57
N VAL A 190 -12.02 0.28 -15.71
CA VAL A 190 -11.18 1.34 -15.12
C VAL A 190 -11.23 1.26 -13.58
N TYR A 191 -12.41 1.10 -13.02
CA TYR A 191 -12.61 0.92 -11.58
C TYR A 191 -11.85 -0.30 -11.06
N TYR A 192 -12.00 -1.46 -11.70
CA TYR A 192 -11.25 -2.68 -11.38
C TYR A 192 -9.73 -2.44 -11.42
N CYS A 193 -9.20 -1.86 -12.51
CA CYS A 193 -7.78 -1.56 -12.63
C CYS A 193 -7.29 -0.61 -11.51
N PHE A 194 -8.07 0.42 -11.20
CA PHE A 194 -7.72 1.38 -10.15
C PHE A 194 -7.70 0.72 -8.76
N ILE A 195 -8.76 0.00 -8.37
CA ILE A 195 -8.86 -0.71 -7.09
C ILE A 195 -7.78 -1.79 -6.94
N THR A 196 -7.43 -2.44 -8.05
CA THR A 196 -6.35 -3.44 -8.10
C THR A 196 -4.98 -2.82 -7.87
N LEU A 197 -4.61 -1.81 -8.67
CA LEU A 197 -3.26 -1.23 -8.66
C LEU A 197 -3.01 -0.31 -7.46
N THR A 198 -4.06 0.13 -6.77
CA THR A 198 -3.98 0.84 -5.48
C THR A 198 -3.95 -0.12 -4.29
N THR A 199 -3.96 -1.44 -4.52
CA THR A 199 -3.97 -2.49 -3.48
C THR A 199 -5.18 -2.45 -2.55
N ILE A 200 -6.28 -1.80 -2.94
CA ILE A 200 -7.52 -1.80 -2.17
C ILE A 200 -8.20 -3.16 -2.28
N GLY A 201 -8.33 -3.67 -3.51
CA GLY A 201 -8.75 -5.04 -3.79
C GLY A 201 -10.07 -5.48 -3.14
N PHE A 202 -11.16 -4.74 -3.32
CA PHE A 202 -12.48 -5.08 -2.72
C PHE A 202 -12.99 -6.49 -3.08
N GLY A 203 -12.68 -6.98 -4.28
CA GLY A 203 -13.08 -8.31 -4.73
C GLY A 203 -14.51 -8.42 -5.25
N ASP A 204 -15.22 -7.31 -5.33
CA ASP A 204 -16.48 -7.14 -6.06
C ASP A 204 -16.32 -7.43 -7.56
N MET A 205 -15.16 -7.10 -8.12
CA MET A 205 -14.76 -7.43 -9.48
C MET A 205 -13.38 -8.07 -9.50
N VAL A 206 -13.27 -9.26 -10.10
CA VAL A 206 -12.02 -10.01 -10.19
C VAL A 206 -11.89 -10.66 -11.57
N ALA A 207 -10.78 -10.41 -12.25
CA ALA A 207 -10.46 -11.04 -13.53
C ALA A 207 -10.19 -12.53 -13.35
N LEU A 208 -10.26 -13.31 -14.44
CA LEU A 208 -9.97 -14.75 -14.49
C LEU A 208 -11.01 -15.63 -13.77
N GLN A 209 -12.13 -15.06 -13.32
CA GLN A 209 -13.19 -15.79 -12.61
C GLN A 209 -14.32 -16.32 -13.52
N LYS A 210 -14.35 -15.96 -14.81
CA LYS A 210 -15.35 -16.47 -15.75
C LYS A 210 -14.83 -17.68 -16.54
N ASP A 211 -15.74 -18.60 -16.88
CA ASP A 211 -15.54 -19.70 -17.83
C ASP A 211 -14.29 -20.57 -17.60
N ASN A 212 -13.89 -20.81 -16.35
CA ASN A 212 -12.65 -21.53 -16.01
C ASN A 212 -11.39 -20.93 -16.66
N ALA A 213 -11.33 -19.60 -16.87
CA ALA A 213 -10.22 -18.91 -17.52
C ALA A 213 -8.85 -19.25 -16.92
N LEU A 214 -8.77 -19.46 -15.60
CA LEU A 214 -7.56 -19.90 -14.88
C LEU A 214 -6.94 -21.19 -15.44
N SER A 215 -7.75 -22.10 -15.98
CA SER A 215 -7.29 -23.37 -16.54
C SER A 215 -7.27 -23.38 -18.06
N GLN A 216 -8.18 -22.65 -18.71
CA GLN A 216 -8.36 -22.72 -20.16
C GLN A 216 -7.62 -21.64 -20.96
N LYS A 217 -7.22 -20.53 -20.35
CA LYS A 217 -6.64 -19.36 -21.04
C LYS A 217 -5.32 -18.92 -20.40
N PRO A 218 -4.23 -19.70 -20.52
CA PRO A 218 -2.95 -19.40 -19.89
C PRO A 218 -2.35 -18.05 -20.33
N GLU A 219 -2.56 -17.65 -21.58
CA GLU A 219 -2.14 -16.35 -22.11
C GLU A 219 -2.81 -15.17 -21.40
N TYR A 220 -4.11 -15.30 -21.08
CA TYR A 220 -4.85 -14.28 -20.36
C TYR A 220 -4.41 -14.21 -18.88
N VAL A 221 -4.10 -15.35 -18.28
CA VAL A 221 -3.53 -15.39 -16.92
C VAL A 221 -2.17 -14.68 -16.89
N MET A 222 -1.28 -14.99 -17.82
CA MET A 222 0.05 -14.34 -17.88
C MET A 222 -0.07 -12.84 -18.12
N PHE A 223 -0.95 -12.41 -19.03
CA PHE A 223 -1.27 -11.00 -19.21
C PHE A 223 -1.72 -10.34 -17.90
N SER A 224 -2.66 -10.96 -17.18
CA SER A 224 -3.21 -10.41 -15.94
C SER A 224 -2.15 -10.30 -14.83
N LEU A 225 -1.30 -11.32 -14.69
CA LEU A 225 -0.20 -11.32 -13.71
C LEU A 225 0.85 -10.25 -14.05
N ILE A 226 1.25 -10.15 -15.32
CA ILE A 226 2.19 -9.12 -15.78
C ILE A 226 1.59 -7.73 -15.56
N PHE A 227 0.31 -7.54 -15.89
CA PHE A 227 -0.40 -6.28 -15.66
C PHE A 227 -0.39 -5.89 -14.18
N ILE A 228 -0.72 -6.82 -13.29
CA ILE A 228 -0.72 -6.56 -11.84
C ILE A 228 0.69 -6.20 -11.36
N LEU A 229 1.70 -7.01 -11.67
CA LEU A 229 3.07 -6.80 -11.19
C LEU A 229 3.69 -5.51 -11.75
N PHE A 230 3.55 -5.27 -13.05
CA PHE A 230 4.11 -4.08 -13.71
C PHE A 230 3.32 -2.81 -13.34
N GLY A 231 1.99 -2.88 -13.33
CA GLY A 231 1.14 -1.76 -12.96
C GLY A 231 1.35 -1.34 -11.51
N LEU A 232 1.47 -2.30 -10.58
CA LEU A 232 1.80 -2.01 -9.19
C LEU A 232 3.16 -1.36 -9.05
N ALA A 233 4.16 -1.80 -9.83
CA ALA A 233 5.47 -1.18 -9.77
C ALA A 233 5.44 0.30 -10.20
N ILE A 234 4.64 0.65 -11.21
CA ILE A 234 4.48 2.05 -11.66
C ILE A 234 3.73 2.88 -10.60
N VAL A 235 2.63 2.36 -10.05
CA VAL A 235 1.87 3.07 -9.00
C VAL A 235 2.68 3.17 -7.70
N ALA A 236 3.43 2.15 -7.34
CA ALA A 236 4.37 2.20 -6.22
C ALA A 236 5.47 3.24 -6.45
N ALA A 237 5.94 3.43 -7.69
CA ALA A 237 6.91 4.45 -8.03
C ALA A 237 6.36 5.87 -7.81
N SER A 238 5.10 6.14 -8.20
CA SER A 238 4.47 7.45 -7.99
C SER A 238 4.22 7.71 -6.51
N LEU A 239 3.71 6.71 -5.78
CA LEU A 239 3.54 6.80 -4.33
C LEU A 239 4.87 7.01 -3.61
N ASN A 240 5.94 6.31 -4.01
CA ASN A 240 7.26 6.48 -3.42
C ASN A 240 7.78 7.91 -3.61
N LEU A 241 7.68 8.50 -4.80
CA LEU A 241 8.11 9.90 -5.01
C LEU A 241 7.29 10.91 -4.20
N LEU A 242 5.97 10.70 -4.10
CA LEU A 242 5.10 11.57 -3.32
C LEU A 242 5.38 11.46 -1.82
N VAL A 243 5.42 10.25 -1.29
CA VAL A 243 5.67 9.98 0.13
C VAL A 243 7.08 10.41 0.51
N LEU A 244 8.08 10.08 -0.30
CA LEU A 244 9.46 10.46 -0.06
C LEU A 244 9.59 11.98 0.01
N ARG A 245 8.92 12.74 -0.87
CA ARG A 245 8.90 14.20 -0.81
C ARG A 245 8.34 14.73 0.52
N PHE A 246 7.25 14.15 1.02
CA PHE A 246 6.69 14.56 2.30
C PHE A 246 7.59 14.19 3.48
N VAL A 247 8.23 13.01 3.44
CA VAL A 247 9.15 12.55 4.50
C VAL A 247 10.44 13.36 4.48
N THR A 248 11.02 13.65 3.32
CA THR A 248 12.25 14.44 3.22
C THR A 248 12.02 15.87 3.67
N MET A 249 10.89 16.49 3.28
CA MET A 249 10.49 17.80 3.81
C MET A 249 10.46 17.79 5.34
N ASN A 250 9.91 16.74 5.94
CA ASN A 250 9.89 16.59 7.40
C ASN A 250 11.28 16.53 8.02
N THR A 251 12.22 15.81 7.42
CA THR A 251 13.61 15.69 7.91
C THR A 251 14.45 16.95 7.66
N GLU A 252 14.14 17.73 6.62
CA GLU A 252 14.82 18.99 6.34
C GLU A 252 14.42 20.07 7.33
N ASP A 253 13.13 20.16 7.65
CA ASP A 253 12.64 21.08 8.68
C ASP A 253 13.26 20.77 10.05
N GLU A 254 13.40 19.49 10.39
CA GLU A 254 14.09 19.05 11.62
C GLU A 254 15.55 19.49 11.65
N ARG A 255 16.30 19.27 10.56
CA ARG A 255 17.69 19.73 10.44
C ARG A 255 17.83 21.25 10.51
N ARG A 256 16.90 22.01 9.93
CA ARG A 256 16.88 23.48 9.98
C ARG A 256 16.61 24.00 11.38
N ASP A 257 15.67 23.40 12.10
CA ASP A 257 15.35 23.77 13.48
C ASP A 257 16.53 23.46 14.43
N GLU A 258 17.20 22.32 14.26
CA GLU A 258 18.42 21.98 15.02
C GLU A 258 19.56 22.97 14.75
N ALA A 259 19.80 23.32 13.48
CA ALA A 259 20.83 24.29 13.12
C ALA A 259 20.55 25.69 13.72
N GLN A 260 19.29 26.13 13.70
CA GLN A 260 18.88 27.39 14.33
C GLN A 260 19.05 27.35 15.85
N ALA A 261 18.69 26.24 16.50
CA ALA A 261 18.88 26.09 17.95
C ALA A 261 20.36 26.15 18.34
N ILE A 262 21.24 25.50 17.58
CA ILE A 262 22.69 25.55 17.81
C ILE A 262 23.23 26.98 17.62
N GLN A 263 22.79 27.70 16.58
CA GLN A 263 23.20 29.09 16.36
C GLN A 263 22.79 30.02 17.51
N VAL A 264 21.54 29.92 17.97
CA VAL A 264 21.04 30.70 19.12
C VAL A 264 21.78 30.35 20.41
N TYR A 265 22.17 29.09 20.59
CA TYR A 265 23.02 28.68 21.72
C TYR A 265 24.42 29.28 21.61
N SER A 266 25.05 29.24 20.44
CA SER A 266 26.39 29.82 20.22
C SER A 266 26.41 31.34 20.40
N GLU A 267 25.35 32.05 20.02
CA GLU A 267 25.23 33.50 20.19
C GLU A 267 24.97 33.92 21.65
N LYS A 268 24.37 33.03 22.45
CA LYS A 268 24.12 33.25 23.88
C LYS A 268 25.32 32.92 24.78
N ILE A 269 26.38 32.31 24.27
CA ILE A 269 27.64 32.17 25.01
C ILE A 269 28.32 33.53 24.95
N PRO A 270 28.40 34.30 26.06
CA PRO A 270 29.16 35.54 26.05
C PRO A 270 30.61 35.19 25.74
N ASP A 271 31.23 35.99 24.87
CA ASP A 271 32.63 35.90 24.52
C ASP A 271 33.47 35.84 25.80
N SER A 272 33.89 34.64 26.22
CA SER A 272 34.71 34.44 27.42
C SER A 272 36.17 34.86 27.19
N ASN A 273 36.40 35.81 26.28
CA ASN A 273 37.69 36.42 25.97
C ASN A 273 38.02 37.64 26.86
N GLN A 274 37.38 37.77 28.03
CA GLN A 274 37.93 38.52 29.15
C GLN A 274 38.33 37.58 30.28
N ALA A 275 39.38 36.81 30.06
CA ALA A 275 40.16 36.23 31.14
C ALA A 275 41.24 37.26 31.58
N PRO A 276 41.32 37.64 32.86
CA PRO A 276 42.51 38.32 33.36
C PRO A 276 43.70 37.37 33.21
N ALA A 277 44.83 37.92 32.78
CA ALA A 277 46.08 37.20 32.63
C ALA A 277 46.56 36.61 33.97
N THR A 278 46.27 35.34 34.23
CA THR A 278 47.05 34.49 35.14
C THR A 278 46.93 33.05 34.65
N GLY A 279 47.94 32.59 33.92
CA GLY A 279 48.00 31.23 33.41
C GLY A 279 48.36 30.22 34.50
N VAL A 280 47.73 29.04 34.47
CA VAL A 280 48.34 27.75 34.78
C VAL A 280 47.62 26.66 33.96
N ALA A 281 48.39 25.68 33.53
CA ALA A 281 48.18 24.69 32.49
C ALA A 281 47.05 23.66 32.68
N TYR A 282 46.55 23.20 31.52
CA TYR A 282 46.12 21.83 31.16
C TYR A 282 46.08 20.76 32.26
N ALA A 283 44.92 20.13 32.43
CA ALA A 283 44.83 18.72 32.82
C ALA A 283 43.69 18.01 32.06
N ARG A 284 44.08 17.40 30.95
CA ARG A 284 43.34 16.35 30.24
C ARG A 284 43.61 15.03 30.97
N VAL A 285 42.85 14.68 32.02
CA VAL A 285 42.84 13.31 32.59
C VAL A 285 41.48 13.01 33.19
N ALA A 286 40.70 12.19 32.50
CA ALA A 286 39.76 11.26 33.11
C ALA A 286 39.44 10.13 32.11
N SER A 287 40.46 9.35 31.76
CA SER A 287 40.23 7.93 31.49
C SER A 287 40.97 7.13 32.57
N SER A 288 40.30 6.07 33.04
CA SER A 288 40.90 4.81 33.49
C SER A 288 41.94 4.83 34.62
N ALA A 289 41.50 4.44 35.81
CA ALA A 289 42.16 3.48 36.72
C ALA A 289 41.16 3.15 37.83
N GLY A 290 40.85 1.91 38.22
CA GLY A 290 41.41 0.59 37.98
C GLY A 290 40.92 -0.35 39.11
N PRO A 291 41.04 -1.68 38.97
CA PRO A 291 40.55 -2.66 39.94
C PRO A 291 41.56 -2.88 41.09
N SER A 292 41.10 -3.34 42.26
CA SER A 292 41.97 -4.05 43.22
C SER A 292 41.18 -4.98 44.14
N ASP A 293 41.70 -6.21 44.19
CA ASP A 293 41.27 -7.38 44.97
C ASP A 293 41.39 -7.19 46.49
N THR A 294 40.58 -7.97 47.23
CA THR A 294 40.94 -8.97 48.27
C THR A 294 39.96 -8.97 49.45
N THR A 295 39.14 -10.03 49.55
CA THR A 295 38.99 -10.79 50.81
C THR A 295 38.45 -12.19 50.53
N THR A 296 39.26 -13.17 50.93
CA THR A 296 38.98 -14.60 51.10
C THR A 296 38.03 -14.86 52.27
N SER A 297 37.07 -15.77 52.10
CA SER A 297 36.76 -16.84 53.08
C SER A 297 35.71 -17.83 52.56
N ASP A 298 36.18 -19.07 52.32
CA ASP A 298 35.59 -20.37 52.67
C ASP A 298 34.28 -20.91 52.03
N LEU A 299 34.47 -22.08 51.40
CA LEU A 299 33.49 -23.11 51.03
C LEU A 299 32.88 -23.81 52.30
N PRO A 300 32.11 -24.90 52.16
CA PRO A 300 30.68 -24.96 51.83
C PRO A 300 29.90 -25.66 52.96
N GLN A 301 28.56 -25.63 52.97
CA GLN A 301 27.73 -26.80 53.37
C GLN A 301 26.22 -26.55 53.26
N SER A 302 25.56 -27.65 52.85
CA SER A 302 24.12 -28.00 52.84
C SER A 302 23.29 -27.53 51.66
#